data_AF-A0A8J4TXX0-F1
#
_entry.id   AF-A0A8J4TXX0-F1
#
_cell.length_a   1.000
_cell.length_b   1.000
_cell.length_c   1.000
_cell.angle_alpha   90.00
_cell.angle_beta   90.00
_cell.angle_gamma   90.00
#
_symmetry.space_group_name_H-M   'P 1'
#
loop_
_entity.id
_entity.type
_entity.pdbx_description
1 polymer ?
#
loop_
_entity_poly.entity_id
_entity_poly.type
_entity_poly.pdbx_seq_one_letter_code
_entity_poly.pdbx_strand_id
1 'polypeptide(L)'
;NELKQQQMKSEQKIQERQNKVQELKQTLDTIKVRSQVAVYENERIFIKLISFIKKRHSEVTELIRAQEKAELGRAERLLKQLEQEIADLKRRVTELEQLSHTHDHVHFLQSFPSRCASPGCVDSPSFTVNQHLSFDGMKKSLSDLKKQVEEICEEAFNKIHPHAAGLFQILVPELKSRNGFRQ
;
A
#
# COMPACT_ATOMS: atom_id res chain seq x y z
N ASN A 1 49.18 65.33 12.82
CA ASN A 1 49.37 64.11 12.00
C ASN A 1 48.19 63.12 12.17
N GLU A 2 46.96 63.61 12.33
CA GLU A 2 45.77 62.79 12.63
C GLU A 2 45.11 62.18 11.39
N LEU A 3 45.22 62.86 10.25
CA LEU A 3 44.68 62.40 8.97
C LEU A 3 45.23 61.02 8.58
N LYS A 4 46.56 60.83 8.74
CA LYS A 4 47.23 59.54 8.49
C LYS A 4 46.72 58.42 9.41
N GLN A 5 46.41 58.74 10.67
CA GLN A 5 45.86 57.77 11.63
C GLN A 5 44.43 57.36 11.25
N GLN A 6 43.60 58.29 10.79
CA GLN A 6 42.25 57.99 10.30
C GLN A 6 42.27 57.19 9.00
N GLN A 7 43.24 57.47 8.12
CA GLN A 7 43.45 56.70 6.89
C GLN A 7 43.80 55.24 7.22
N MET A 8 44.80 54.99 8.06
CA MET A 8 45.18 53.61 8.45
C MET A 8 44.02 52.85 9.12
N LYS A 9 43.24 53.52 9.98
CA LYS A 9 42.04 52.91 10.60
C LYS A 9 40.98 52.52 9.56
N SER A 10 40.83 53.33 8.51
CA SER A 10 39.86 53.07 7.45
C SER A 10 40.32 51.92 6.56
N GLU A 11 41.61 51.87 6.21
CA GLU A 11 42.23 50.76 5.47
C GLU A 11 42.11 49.43 6.23
N GLN A 12 42.35 49.43 7.54
CA GLN A 12 42.17 48.24 8.38
C GLN A 12 40.72 47.75 8.40
N LYS A 13 39.74 48.67 8.51
CA LYS A 13 38.31 48.33 8.44
C LYS A 13 37.93 47.78 7.06
N ILE A 14 38.48 48.32 5.98
CA ILE A 14 38.24 47.80 4.63
C ILE A 14 38.71 46.34 4.54
N GLN A 15 39.91 46.04 5.02
CA GLN A 15 40.42 44.68 5.02
C GLN A 15 39.57 43.72 5.86
N GLU A 16 39.14 44.15 7.05
CA GLU A 16 38.23 43.37 7.91
C GLU A 16 36.90 43.07 7.18
N ARG A 17 36.31 44.07 6.52
CA ARG A 17 35.06 43.89 5.77
C ARG A 17 35.24 43.00 4.55
N GLN A 18 36.37 43.09 3.85
CA GLN A 18 36.67 42.20 2.72
C GLN A 18 36.77 40.73 3.18
N ASN A 19 37.44 40.47 4.30
CA ASN A 19 37.51 39.13 4.89
C ASN A 19 36.11 38.62 5.27
N LYS A 20 35.29 39.47 5.92
CA LYS A 20 33.89 39.12 6.26
C LYS A 20 33.02 38.83 5.03
N VAL A 21 33.22 39.55 3.93
CA VAL A 21 32.52 39.26 2.66
C VAL A 21 32.92 37.89 2.13
N GLN A 22 34.19 37.50 2.21
CA GLN A 22 34.62 36.18 1.77
C GLN A 22 34.06 35.05 2.65
N GLU A 23 34.07 35.21 3.98
CA GLU A 23 33.45 34.27 4.93
C GLU A 23 31.94 34.09 4.65
N LEU A 24 31.23 35.19 4.38
CA LEU A 24 29.81 35.16 4.04
C LEU A 24 29.55 34.42 2.73
N LYS A 25 30.35 34.66 1.68
CA LYS A 25 30.22 33.94 0.40
C LYS A 25 30.37 32.43 0.59
N GLN A 26 31.40 31.99 1.31
CA GLN A 26 31.63 30.57 1.60
C GLN A 26 30.49 29.95 2.41
N THR A 27 29.95 30.71 3.37
CA THR A 27 28.80 30.27 4.18
C THR A 27 27.56 30.09 3.31
N LEU A 28 27.27 31.04 2.41
CA LEU A 28 26.14 30.94 1.48
C LEU A 28 26.25 29.73 0.55
N ASP A 29 27.44 29.47 0.00
CA ASP A 29 27.69 28.30 -0.84
C ASP A 29 27.51 26.98 -0.06
N THR A 30 27.99 26.94 1.18
CA THR A 30 27.83 25.78 2.06
C THR A 30 26.36 25.51 2.37
N ILE A 31 25.58 26.55 2.67
CA ILE A 31 24.13 26.44 2.90
C ILE A 31 23.45 25.89 1.66
N LYS A 32 23.75 26.45 0.48
CA LYS A 32 23.17 26.00 -0.79
C LYS A 32 23.42 24.51 -1.03
N VAL A 33 24.66 24.05 -0.87
CA VAL A 33 25.01 22.62 -1.04
C VAL A 33 24.30 21.76 0.00
N ARG A 34 24.32 22.14 1.28
CA ARG A 34 23.68 21.36 2.35
C ARG A 34 22.16 21.26 2.18
N SER A 35 21.50 22.35 1.79
CA SER A 35 20.07 22.33 1.49
C SER A 35 19.75 21.39 0.33
N GLN A 36 20.55 21.39 -0.74
CA GLN A 36 20.34 20.48 -1.86
C GLN A 36 20.51 19.01 -1.47
N VAL A 37 21.53 18.70 -0.66
CA VAL A 37 21.76 17.35 -0.14
C VAL A 37 20.60 16.91 0.76
N ALA A 38 20.12 17.80 1.64
CA ALA A 38 18.99 17.51 2.51
C ALA A 38 17.70 17.22 1.70
N VAL A 39 17.43 18.00 0.65
CA VAL A 39 16.30 17.76 -0.26
C VAL A 39 16.42 16.39 -0.93
N TYR A 40 17.59 16.08 -1.48
CA TYR A 40 17.84 14.80 -2.15
C TYR A 40 17.63 13.59 -1.23
N GLU A 41 18.17 13.64 0.00
CA GLU A 41 17.98 12.54 0.96
C GLU A 41 16.50 12.39 1.37
N ASN A 42 15.78 13.51 1.54
CA ASN A 42 14.34 13.48 1.81
C ASN A 42 13.56 12.83 0.66
N GLU A 43 13.82 13.24 -0.59
CA GLU A 43 13.20 12.65 -1.77
C GLU A 43 13.46 11.13 -1.84
N ARG A 44 14.70 10.72 -1.58
CA ARG A 44 15.09 9.31 -1.55
C ARG A 44 14.33 8.51 -0.50
N ILE A 45 14.07 9.09 0.68
CA ILE A 45 13.24 8.44 1.72
C ILE A 45 11.80 8.27 1.22
N PHE A 46 11.19 9.33 0.68
CA PHE A 46 9.82 9.26 0.17
C PHE A 46 9.66 8.27 -0.99
N ILE A 47 10.62 8.20 -1.92
CA ILE A 47 10.62 7.22 -3.01
C ILE A 47 10.57 5.79 -2.47
N LYS A 48 11.37 5.48 -1.44
CA LYS A 48 11.36 4.14 -0.81
C LYS A 48 10.02 3.83 -0.15
N LEU A 49 9.42 4.80 0.55
CA LEU A 49 8.10 4.63 1.18
C LEU A 49 7.01 4.39 0.13
N ILE A 50 6.98 5.18 -0.94
CA ILE A 50 6.03 5.01 -2.05
C ILE A 50 6.21 3.63 -2.68
N SER A 51 7.44 3.21 -2.94
CA SER A 51 7.73 1.88 -3.50
C SER A 51 7.26 0.76 -2.58
N PHE A 52 7.45 0.91 -1.27
CA PHE A 52 6.99 -0.06 -0.29
C PHE A 52 5.46 -0.18 -0.29
N ILE A 53 4.73 0.95 -0.27
CA ILE A 53 3.26 0.96 -0.31
C ILE A 53 2.74 0.36 -1.61
N LYS A 54 3.34 0.69 -2.76
CA LYS A 54 2.99 0.09 -4.06
C LYS A 54 3.17 -1.44 -4.06
N LYS A 55 4.25 -1.93 -3.46
CA LYS A 55 4.49 -3.37 -3.31
C LYS A 55 3.39 -4.03 -2.46
N ARG A 56 3.09 -3.47 -1.29
CA ARG A 56 2.03 -3.99 -0.40
C ARG A 56 0.66 -3.97 -1.06
N HIS A 57 0.35 -2.92 -1.82
CA HIS A 57 -0.87 -2.85 -2.63
C HIS A 57 -0.96 -4.02 -3.62
N SER A 58 0.11 -4.26 -4.39
CA SER A 58 0.16 -5.38 -5.34
C SER A 58 -0.05 -6.72 -4.65
N GLU A 59 0.60 -6.96 -3.52
CA GLU A 59 0.46 -8.21 -2.76
C GLU A 59 -0.98 -8.45 -2.30
N VAL A 60 -1.69 -7.42 -1.83
CA VAL A 60 -3.10 -7.52 -1.43
C VAL A 60 -3.99 -7.80 -2.65
N THR A 61 -3.75 -7.14 -3.78
CA THR A 61 -4.50 -7.41 -5.03
C THR A 61 -4.33 -8.86 -5.48
N GLU A 62 -3.10 -9.38 -5.48
CA GLU A 62 -2.82 -10.76 -5.88
C GLU A 62 -3.50 -11.77 -4.94
N LEU A 63 -3.55 -11.50 -3.62
CA LEU A 63 -4.28 -12.35 -2.68
C LEU A 63 -5.78 -12.44 -3.00
N ILE A 64 -6.41 -11.31 -3.34
CA ILE A 64 -7.82 -11.28 -3.74
C ILE A 64 -8.04 -12.11 -5.01
N ARG A 65 -7.19 -11.93 -6.03
CA ARG A 65 -7.28 -12.67 -7.30
C ARG A 65 -7.04 -14.16 -7.13
N ALA A 66 -6.10 -14.55 -6.27
CA ALA A 66 -5.84 -15.94 -5.94
C ALA A 66 -7.06 -16.59 -5.26
N GLN A 67 -7.69 -15.90 -4.30
CA GLN A 67 -8.90 -16.38 -3.64
C GLN A 67 -10.07 -16.51 -4.62
N GLU A 68 -10.31 -15.48 -5.44
CA GLU A 68 -11.34 -15.48 -6.50
C GLU A 68 -11.17 -16.71 -7.41
N LYS A 69 -9.97 -16.93 -7.94
CA LYS A 69 -9.67 -18.07 -8.81
C LYS A 69 -9.89 -19.41 -8.12
N ALA A 70 -9.49 -19.54 -6.86
CA ALA A 70 -9.66 -20.77 -6.10
C ALA A 70 -11.14 -21.10 -5.84
N GLU A 71 -11.95 -20.09 -5.50
CA GLU A 71 -13.39 -20.25 -5.28
C GLU A 71 -14.15 -20.53 -6.57
N LEU A 72 -13.86 -19.81 -7.66
CA LEU A 72 -14.44 -20.08 -8.98
C LEU A 72 -14.11 -21.51 -9.42
N GLY A 73 -12.86 -21.95 -9.29
CA GLY A 73 -12.49 -23.32 -9.62
C GLY A 73 -13.20 -24.37 -8.77
N ARG A 74 -13.51 -24.09 -7.50
CA ARG A 74 -14.35 -24.98 -6.67
C ARG A 74 -15.79 -25.00 -7.19
N ALA A 75 -16.38 -23.84 -7.44
CA ALA A 75 -17.75 -23.71 -7.93
C ALA A 75 -17.94 -24.39 -9.30
N GLU A 76 -17.01 -24.23 -10.23
CA GLU A 76 -17.06 -24.87 -11.55
C GLU A 76 -17.02 -26.39 -11.47
N ARG A 77 -16.19 -26.97 -10.58
CA ARG A 77 -16.16 -28.43 -10.40
C ARG A 77 -17.48 -28.96 -9.86
N LEU A 78 -18.05 -28.25 -8.89
CA LEU A 78 -19.34 -28.60 -8.30
C LEU A 78 -20.47 -28.48 -9.32
N LEU A 79 -20.47 -27.41 -10.14
CA LEU A 79 -21.43 -27.23 -11.23
C LEU A 79 -21.38 -28.41 -12.20
N LYS A 80 -20.19 -28.78 -12.69
CA LYS A 80 -20.01 -29.92 -13.60
C LYS A 80 -20.49 -31.23 -13.00
N GLN A 81 -20.21 -31.45 -11.71
CA GLN A 81 -20.70 -32.63 -11.00
C GLN A 81 -22.23 -32.67 -11.00
N LEU A 82 -22.89 -31.56 -10.71
CA LEU A 82 -24.36 -31.50 -10.69
C LEU A 82 -24.98 -31.64 -12.08
N GLU A 83 -24.39 -31.04 -13.10
CA GLU A 83 -24.83 -31.22 -14.49
C GLU A 83 -24.77 -32.70 -14.90
N GLN A 84 -23.71 -33.40 -14.49
CA GLN A 84 -23.56 -34.83 -14.72
C GLN A 84 -24.57 -35.66 -13.92
N GLU A 85 -24.76 -35.37 -12.63
CA GLU A 85 -25.76 -36.04 -11.78
C GLU A 85 -27.18 -35.85 -12.36
N ILE A 86 -27.53 -34.65 -12.81
CA ILE A 86 -28.82 -34.38 -13.48
C ILE A 86 -28.96 -35.19 -14.77
N ALA A 87 -27.90 -35.26 -15.59
CA ALA A 87 -27.93 -36.03 -16.83
C ALA A 87 -28.11 -37.53 -16.57
N ASP A 88 -27.43 -38.07 -15.57
CA ASP A 88 -27.54 -39.47 -15.16
C ASP A 88 -28.94 -39.78 -14.58
N LEU A 89 -29.50 -38.87 -13.77
CA LEU A 89 -30.87 -38.98 -13.26
C LEU A 89 -31.90 -38.93 -14.38
N LYS A 90 -31.77 -38.03 -15.36
CA LYS A 90 -32.66 -37.97 -16.54
C LYS A 90 -32.62 -39.27 -17.33
N ARG A 91 -31.41 -39.79 -17.62
CA ARG A 91 -31.24 -41.10 -18.28
C ARG A 91 -31.94 -42.20 -17.49
N ARG A 92 -31.78 -42.20 -16.17
CA ARG A 92 -32.38 -43.18 -15.27
C ARG A 92 -33.91 -43.15 -15.27
N VAL A 93 -34.51 -41.96 -15.27
CA VAL A 93 -35.97 -41.79 -15.37
C VAL A 93 -36.48 -42.42 -16.66
N THR A 94 -35.87 -42.08 -17.81
CA THR A 94 -36.26 -42.65 -19.12
C THR A 94 -36.11 -44.17 -19.15
N GLU A 95 -35.03 -44.71 -18.59
CA GLU A 95 -34.80 -46.14 -18.48
C GLU A 95 -35.84 -46.87 -17.62
N LEU A 96 -36.25 -46.27 -16.50
CA LEU A 96 -37.30 -46.80 -15.63
C LEU A 96 -38.67 -46.75 -16.29
N GLU A 97 -38.97 -45.68 -17.02
CA GLU A 97 -40.18 -45.56 -17.84
C GLU A 97 -40.22 -46.64 -18.92
N GLN A 98 -39.13 -46.90 -19.64
CA GLN A 98 -39.09 -47.98 -20.62
C GLN A 98 -39.34 -49.36 -19.99
N LEU A 99 -38.73 -49.62 -18.84
CA LEU A 99 -38.89 -50.89 -18.14
C LEU A 99 -40.32 -51.09 -17.61
N SER A 100 -41.00 -50.01 -17.17
CA SER A 100 -42.38 -50.11 -16.67
C SER A 100 -43.40 -50.45 -17.76
N HIS A 101 -43.11 -50.15 -19.02
CA HIS A 101 -43.96 -50.50 -20.18
C HIS A 101 -43.62 -51.88 -20.79
N THR A 102 -42.67 -52.62 -20.21
CA THR A 102 -42.27 -53.94 -20.70
C THR A 102 -43.30 -55.00 -20.30
N HIS A 103 -43.80 -55.78 -21.26
CA HIS A 103 -44.74 -56.88 -21.03
C HIS A 103 -44.03 -58.21 -20.70
N ASP A 104 -42.71 -58.28 -20.86
CA ASP A 104 -41.88 -59.42 -20.45
C ASP A 104 -41.54 -59.31 -18.96
N HIS A 105 -42.29 -60.07 -18.16
CA HIS A 105 -42.12 -60.10 -16.70
C HIS A 105 -40.80 -60.75 -16.25
N VAL A 106 -40.19 -61.63 -17.06
CA VAL A 106 -38.89 -62.23 -16.74
C VAL A 106 -37.78 -61.19 -16.93
N HIS A 107 -37.81 -60.46 -18.04
CA HIS A 107 -36.88 -59.35 -18.30
C HIS A 107 -37.00 -58.25 -17.24
N PHE A 108 -38.21 -57.94 -16.78
CA PHE A 108 -38.44 -57.01 -15.68
C PHE A 108 -37.75 -57.45 -14.39
N LEU A 109 -37.99 -58.70 -13.96
CA LEU A 109 -37.42 -59.25 -12.72
C LEU A 109 -35.89 -59.33 -12.76
N GLN A 110 -35.30 -59.61 -13.92
CA GLN A 110 -33.84 -59.65 -14.10
C GLN A 110 -33.22 -58.24 -14.14
N SER A 111 -33.88 -57.28 -14.81
CA SER A 111 -33.30 -55.96 -15.07
C SER A 111 -33.50 -54.97 -13.92
N PHE A 112 -34.61 -55.05 -13.19
CA PHE A 112 -34.98 -54.07 -12.16
C PHE A 112 -33.95 -53.93 -11.01
N PRO A 113 -33.43 -55.02 -10.40
CA PRO A 113 -32.47 -54.90 -9.30
C PRO A 113 -31.17 -54.21 -9.70
N SER A 114 -30.63 -54.54 -10.88
CA SER A 114 -29.40 -53.93 -11.42
C SER A 114 -29.55 -52.42 -11.62
N ARG A 115 -30.75 -52.01 -12.03
CA ARG A 115 -31.15 -50.63 -12.28
C ARG A 115 -31.29 -49.85 -10.97
N CYS A 116 -31.82 -50.45 -9.91
CA CYS A 116 -31.93 -49.82 -8.58
C CYS A 116 -30.59 -49.72 -7.83
N ALA A 117 -29.62 -50.58 -8.11
CA ALA A 117 -28.29 -50.54 -7.46
C ALA A 117 -27.29 -49.54 -8.09
N SER A 118 -27.71 -48.76 -9.09
CA SER A 118 -26.84 -47.82 -9.82
C SER A 118 -26.38 -46.65 -8.93
N PRO A 119 -25.15 -46.12 -9.09
CA PRO A 119 -24.60 -45.03 -8.27
C PRO A 119 -25.46 -43.76 -8.19
N GLY A 120 -26.38 -43.52 -9.12
CA GLY A 120 -27.35 -42.42 -9.07
C GLY A 120 -28.53 -42.64 -8.10
N CYS A 121 -28.59 -43.78 -7.41
CA CYS A 121 -29.60 -44.12 -6.39
C CYS A 121 -29.15 -43.74 -4.97
N VAL A 122 -27.86 -43.45 -4.77
CA VAL A 122 -27.32 -43.09 -3.45
C VAL A 122 -27.52 -41.60 -3.26
N ASP A 123 -28.12 -41.19 -2.14
CA ASP A 123 -28.27 -39.78 -1.78
C ASP A 123 -26.90 -39.10 -1.78
N SER A 124 -26.62 -38.30 -2.81
CA SER A 124 -25.42 -37.48 -2.88
C SER A 124 -25.44 -36.52 -1.68
N PRO A 125 -24.31 -36.28 -0.98
CA PRO A 125 -24.30 -35.42 0.19
C PRO A 125 -24.89 -34.05 -0.15
N SER A 126 -25.85 -33.59 0.64
CA SER A 126 -26.37 -32.23 0.48
C SER A 126 -25.22 -31.24 0.71
N PHE A 127 -24.93 -30.42 -0.30
CA PHE A 127 -23.94 -29.36 -0.18
C PHE A 127 -24.66 -28.02 0.00
N THR A 128 -24.09 -27.18 0.85
CA THR A 128 -24.57 -25.80 1.03
C THR A 128 -23.82 -24.91 0.05
N VAL A 129 -24.55 -24.19 -0.81
CA VAL A 129 -23.97 -23.11 -1.60
C VAL A 129 -23.66 -21.96 -0.64
N ASN A 130 -22.38 -21.80 -0.27
CA ASN A 130 -21.98 -20.64 0.51
C ASN A 130 -21.97 -19.41 -0.41
N GLN A 131 -22.96 -18.54 -0.24
CA GLN A 131 -23.13 -17.33 -1.04
C GLN A 131 -22.27 -16.15 -0.54
N HIS A 132 -21.56 -16.29 0.57
CA HIS A 132 -20.90 -15.17 1.23
C HIS A 132 -19.38 -15.20 1.06
N LEU A 133 -18.91 -14.83 -0.13
CA LEU A 133 -17.56 -14.29 -0.29
C LEU A 133 -17.56 -12.85 0.27
N SER A 134 -17.08 -12.66 1.49
CA SER A 134 -16.91 -11.34 2.09
C SER A 134 -15.44 -10.95 2.16
N PHE A 135 -15.15 -9.73 1.73
CA PHE A 135 -13.85 -9.05 1.90
C PHE A 135 -13.92 -7.97 2.99
N ASP A 136 -14.96 -7.96 3.82
CA ASP A 136 -15.19 -6.90 4.80
C ASP A 136 -14.10 -6.85 5.87
N GLY A 137 -13.62 -8.01 6.33
CA GLY A 137 -12.47 -8.08 7.24
C GLY A 137 -11.22 -7.43 6.64
N MET A 138 -10.93 -7.70 5.36
CA MET A 138 -9.79 -7.12 4.65
C MET A 138 -9.93 -5.60 4.47
N LYS A 139 -11.12 -5.13 4.06
CA LYS A 139 -11.42 -3.70 3.93
C LYS A 139 -11.28 -2.96 5.27
N LYS A 140 -11.71 -3.60 6.37
CA LYS A 140 -11.54 -3.07 7.72
C LYS A 140 -10.06 -2.97 8.09
N SER A 141 -9.29 -4.05 7.93
CA SER A 141 -7.85 -4.03 8.21
C SER A 141 -7.07 -3.01 7.38
N LEU A 142 -7.45 -2.79 6.11
CA LEU A 142 -6.85 -1.74 5.28
C LEU A 142 -7.23 -0.33 5.75
N SER A 143 -8.47 -0.13 6.20
CA SER A 143 -8.90 1.14 6.80
C SER A 143 -8.12 1.44 8.09
N ASP A 144 -7.92 0.42 8.94
CA ASP A 144 -7.14 0.55 10.17
C ASP A 144 -5.67 0.86 9.86
N LEU A 145 -5.09 0.18 8.86
CA LEU A 145 -3.72 0.48 8.39
C LEU A 145 -3.59 1.91 7.89
N LYS A 146 -4.55 2.38 7.07
CA LYS A 146 -4.55 3.76 6.57
C LYS A 146 -4.49 4.75 7.73
N LYS A 147 -5.35 4.57 8.73
CA LYS A 147 -5.41 5.44 9.90
C LYS A 147 -4.08 5.47 10.66
N GLN A 148 -3.46 4.30 10.88
CA GLN A 148 -2.16 4.22 11.56
C GLN A 148 -1.05 4.93 10.77
N VAL A 149 -1.03 4.79 9.44
CA VAL A 149 -0.06 5.48 8.58
C VAL A 149 -0.25 7.00 8.67
N GLU A 150 -1.49 7.49 8.64
CA GLU A 150 -1.80 8.91 8.80
C GLU A 150 -1.33 9.44 10.17
N GLU A 151 -1.60 8.73 11.26
CA GLU A 151 -1.18 9.09 12.62
C GLU A 151 0.36 9.16 12.75
N ILE A 152 1.08 8.15 12.23
CA ILE A 152 2.54 8.11 12.25
C ILE A 152 3.13 9.26 11.42
N CYS A 153 2.52 9.57 10.27
CA CYS A 153 2.93 10.69 9.45
C CYS A 153 2.79 12.01 10.20
N GLU A 154 1.63 12.28 10.79
CA GLU A 154 1.39 13.50 11.58
C GLU A 154 2.40 13.64 12.73
N GLU A 155 2.66 12.56 13.47
CA GLU A 155 3.65 12.57 14.55
C GLU A 155 5.06 12.90 14.03
N ALA A 156 5.46 12.31 12.91
CA ALA A 156 6.76 12.58 12.29
C ALA A 156 6.87 14.04 11.81
N PHE A 157 5.86 14.58 11.16
CA PHE A 157 5.87 15.96 10.66
C PHE A 157 5.91 16.99 11.80
N ASN A 158 5.22 16.74 12.91
CA ASN A 158 5.29 17.59 14.10
C ASN A 158 6.71 17.67 14.68
N LYS A 159 7.53 16.62 14.54
CA LYS A 159 8.95 16.62 15.00
C LYS A 159 9.89 17.32 14.02
N ILE A 160 9.55 17.39 12.73
CA ILE A 160 10.36 18.04 11.69
C ILE A 160 10.25 19.57 11.79
N HIS A 161 9.08 20.10 12.13
CA HIS A 161 8.80 21.54 12.11
C HIS A 161 9.79 22.41 12.93
N PRO A 162 10.18 22.06 14.17
CA PRO A 162 11.16 22.84 14.94
C PRO A 162 12.56 22.82 14.33
N HIS A 163 12.95 21.73 13.66
CA HIS A 163 14.28 21.56 13.07
C HIS A 163 14.44 22.36 11.77
N ALA A 164 13.34 22.58 11.03
CA ALA A 164 13.34 23.44 9.85
C ALA A 164 13.47 24.93 10.20
N ALA A 165 12.88 25.37 11.32
CA ALA A 165 12.91 26.77 11.76
C ALA A 165 14.29 27.23 12.24
N GLY A 166 15.09 26.35 12.86
CA GLY A 166 16.42 26.67 13.39
C GLY A 166 17.53 26.85 12.35
N LEU A 167 17.31 26.46 11.09
CA LEU A 167 18.33 26.50 10.03
C LEU A 167 18.54 27.88 9.39
N PHE A 168 17.68 28.86 9.69
CA PHE A 168 17.64 30.16 8.98
C PHE A 168 18.26 31.35 9.74
N GLN A 169 18.95 31.13 10.86
CA GLN A 169 19.50 32.23 11.68
C GLN A 169 20.94 32.62 11.26
N ILE A 170 21.11 33.29 10.12
CA ILE A 170 22.43 33.77 9.66
C ILE A 170 22.81 35.13 10.30
N LEU A 171 21.85 35.91 10.80
CA LEU A 171 22.11 37.27 11.28
C LEU A 171 21.90 37.41 12.79
N VAL A 172 23.01 37.63 13.51
CA VAL A 172 23.03 38.44 14.73
C VAL A 172 23.93 39.64 14.45
N PRO A 173 23.40 40.86 14.25
CA PRO A 173 24.23 42.05 14.28
C PRO A 173 24.63 42.33 15.72
N GLU A 174 25.94 42.29 16.04
CA GLU A 174 26.44 42.98 17.23
C GLU A 174 26.22 44.49 17.04
N LEU A 175 25.09 45.00 17.53
CA LEU A 175 24.90 46.43 17.74
C LEU A 175 25.84 46.88 18.86
N LYS A 176 27.08 47.22 18.52
CA LYS A 176 27.87 48.11 19.38
C LYS A 176 27.20 49.48 19.35
N SER A 177 26.36 49.72 20.36
CA SER A 177 25.82 51.02 20.73
C SER A 177 26.90 52.09 20.60
N ARG A 178 26.74 52.97 19.61
CA ARG A 178 27.52 54.19 19.46
C ARG A 178 26.98 55.23 20.44
N ASN A 179 27.23 55.03 21.73
CA ASN A 179 27.12 56.09 22.73
C ASN A 179 28.42 56.88 22.74
N GLY A 180 28.36 58.11 22.25
CA GLY A 180 29.44 59.08 22.44
C GLY A 180 29.71 59.94 21.21
N PHE A 181 28.76 60.79 20.82
CA PHE A 181 29.04 62.08 20.16
C PHE A 181 27.83 63.00 20.36
N ARG A 182 27.70 63.54 21.58
CA ARG A 182 27.16 64.87 21.87
C ARG A 182 27.87 65.37 23.14
N GLN A 183 28.96 66.08 22.94
CA GLN A 183 29.35 67.26 23.71
C GLN A 183 29.72 68.33 22.69
#